data_AF-A0A285I2K0-F1
#
_entry.id   AF-A0A285I2K0-F1
#
_cell.length_a   1.000
_cell.length_b   1.000
_cell.length_c   1.000
_cell.angle_alpha   90.00
_cell.angle_beta   90.00
_cell.angle_gamma   90.00
#
_symmetry.space_group_name_H-M   'P 1'
#
loop_
_entity.id
_entity.type
_entity.pdbx_description
1 polymer ?
#
loop_
_entity_poly.entity_id
_entity_poly.type
_entity_poly.pdbx_seq_one_letter_code
_entity_poly.pdbx_strand_id
1 'polypeptide(L)'
;MSEQSLVEKRLTNRVQEIDITLKKAVRNPELEESKELIKEANKVCKEIMIEDDLDNIKELMKANSSVIEYFQEEIDGIIFIGRRELPKGPKRDHQDVEWFFRGFCTYEEFSNFEEIYVKFQDKFGKYNFWDDEDYDLYLEVCGGVVGNELLIDYPIKKYWDQKRVLVSPFGVGVDGGLSNGGNAQWGNYEKFKAEVEEIKEQGGPKSIEDRIKLRINDDFDSIWLGEYNQLYKE
;
A
#
# COMPACT_ATOMS: atom_id res chain seq x y z
N MET A 1 -15.33 20.86 6.23
CA MET A 1 -15.50 19.50 5.71
C MET A 1 -14.12 19.02 5.33
N SER A 2 -13.60 17.96 5.95
CA SER A 2 -12.28 17.40 5.61
C SER A 2 -12.33 16.77 4.22
N GLU A 3 -11.25 16.86 3.43
CA GLU A 3 -11.13 16.29 2.08
C GLU A 3 -11.37 14.78 2.02
N GLN A 4 -11.12 14.05 3.12
CA GLN A 4 -11.52 12.65 3.29
C GLN A 4 -13.01 12.41 2.99
N SER A 5 -13.88 13.39 3.25
CA SER A 5 -15.33 13.26 3.08
C SER A 5 -15.83 13.39 1.63
N LEU A 6 -15.02 13.83 0.67
CA LEU A 6 -15.45 13.97 -0.73
C LEU A 6 -15.08 12.73 -1.56
N VAL A 7 -13.90 12.16 -1.28
CA VAL A 7 -13.40 10.91 -1.86
C VAL A 7 -14.23 9.73 -1.38
N GLU A 8 -14.50 9.62 -0.07
CA GLU A 8 -15.42 8.61 0.49
C GLU A 8 -16.81 8.69 -0.17
N LYS A 9 -17.31 9.89 -0.47
CA LYS A 9 -18.63 10.09 -1.09
C LYS A 9 -18.69 9.68 -2.55
N ARG A 10 -17.59 9.88 -3.31
CA ARG A 10 -17.47 9.39 -4.70
C ARG A 10 -17.31 7.87 -4.75
N LEU A 11 -16.55 7.30 -3.81
CA LEU A 11 -16.49 5.86 -3.51
C LEU A 11 -17.91 5.31 -3.28
N THR A 12 -18.68 5.94 -2.39
CA THR A 12 -19.96 5.39 -1.93
C THR A 12 -20.98 5.21 -3.08
N ASN A 13 -21.04 6.13 -4.06
CA ASN A 13 -22.07 6.06 -5.12
C ASN A 13 -21.76 5.09 -6.26
N ARG A 14 -20.48 4.80 -6.56
CA ARG A 14 -20.09 3.75 -7.53
C ARG A 14 -19.94 2.39 -6.87
N VAL A 15 -19.63 2.36 -5.57
CA VAL A 15 -19.37 1.13 -4.81
C VAL A 15 -20.60 0.59 -4.09
N GLN A 16 -21.69 1.33 -3.85
CA GLN A 16 -22.79 0.84 -2.97
C GLN A 16 -23.47 -0.49 -3.39
N GLU A 17 -23.63 -0.80 -4.68
CA GLU A 17 -24.08 -2.14 -5.12
C GLU A 17 -22.94 -3.17 -5.17
N ILE A 18 -21.71 -2.67 -5.35
CA ILE A 18 -20.47 -3.43 -5.26
C ILE A 18 -20.14 -3.74 -3.78
N ASP A 19 -20.62 -3.00 -2.79
CA ASP A 19 -20.12 -3.02 -1.41
C ASP A 19 -20.39 -4.35 -0.72
N ILE A 20 -21.63 -4.86 -0.80
CA ILE A 20 -21.97 -6.18 -0.24
C ILE A 20 -21.27 -7.30 -1.03
N THR A 21 -21.18 -7.15 -2.36
CA THR A 21 -20.62 -8.17 -3.26
C THR A 21 -19.10 -8.25 -3.14
N LEU A 22 -18.42 -7.11 -3.01
CA LEU A 22 -16.98 -6.96 -2.83
C LEU A 22 -16.57 -7.39 -1.43
N LYS A 23 -17.34 -7.07 -0.38
CA LYS A 23 -17.13 -7.65 0.97
C LYS A 23 -17.16 -9.17 0.94
N LYS A 24 -18.11 -9.77 0.21
CA LYS A 24 -18.17 -11.23 0.03
C LYS A 24 -16.99 -11.74 -0.81
N ALA A 25 -16.60 -11.01 -1.85
CA ALA A 25 -15.48 -11.36 -2.72
C ALA A 25 -14.16 -11.38 -1.96
N VAL A 26 -13.88 -10.34 -1.17
CA VAL A 26 -12.66 -10.23 -0.33
C VAL A 26 -12.60 -11.33 0.73
N ARG A 27 -13.75 -11.80 1.24
CA ARG A 27 -13.80 -12.94 2.18
C ARG A 27 -13.63 -14.29 1.50
N ASN A 28 -13.75 -14.36 0.17
CA ASN A 28 -13.64 -15.59 -0.62
C ASN A 28 -12.80 -15.32 -1.88
N PRO A 29 -11.53 -14.88 -1.75
CA PRO A 29 -10.72 -14.44 -2.88
C PRO A 29 -10.36 -15.57 -3.85
N GLU A 30 -10.53 -16.83 -3.43
CA GLU A 30 -10.26 -18.02 -4.24
C GLU A 30 -11.30 -18.26 -5.34
N LEU A 31 -12.52 -17.71 -5.19
CA LEU A 31 -13.58 -17.87 -6.18
C LEU A 31 -13.28 -17.02 -7.43
N GLU A 32 -13.50 -17.57 -8.61
CA GLU A 32 -13.19 -16.89 -9.87
C GLU A 32 -13.98 -15.57 -10.03
N GLU A 33 -15.25 -15.58 -9.67
CA GLU A 33 -16.09 -14.37 -9.65
C GLU A 33 -15.52 -13.31 -8.70
N SER A 34 -15.01 -13.71 -7.53
CA SER A 34 -14.38 -12.81 -6.57
C SER A 34 -13.10 -12.18 -7.14
N LYS A 35 -12.28 -12.96 -7.86
CA LYS A 35 -11.03 -12.48 -8.45
C LYS A 35 -11.29 -11.38 -9.48
N GLU A 36 -12.26 -11.59 -10.36
CA GLU A 36 -12.63 -10.57 -11.36
C GLU A 36 -13.19 -9.30 -10.71
N LEU A 37 -14.03 -9.44 -9.68
CA LEU A 37 -14.53 -8.30 -8.88
C LEU A 37 -13.40 -7.53 -8.19
N ILE A 38 -12.45 -8.22 -7.56
CA ILE A 38 -11.29 -7.60 -6.89
C ILE A 38 -10.41 -6.89 -7.92
N LYS A 39 -10.18 -7.52 -9.08
CA LYS A 39 -9.41 -6.94 -10.18
C LYS A 39 -10.05 -5.66 -10.72
N GLU A 40 -11.36 -5.65 -10.91
CA GLU A 40 -12.08 -4.44 -11.31
C GLU A 40 -11.98 -3.35 -10.24
N ALA A 41 -12.16 -3.70 -8.96
CA ALA A 41 -11.99 -2.78 -7.85
C ALA A 41 -10.57 -2.17 -7.79
N ASN A 42 -9.53 -2.95 -8.08
CA ASN A 42 -8.15 -2.47 -8.11
C ASN A 42 -7.90 -1.46 -9.25
N LYS A 43 -8.55 -1.63 -10.40
CA LYS A 43 -8.49 -0.63 -11.49
C LYS A 43 -9.14 0.68 -11.07
N VAL A 44 -10.32 0.61 -10.47
CA VAL A 44 -11.02 1.79 -9.95
C VAL A 44 -10.19 2.47 -8.86
N CYS A 45 -9.57 1.70 -7.96
CA CYS A 45 -8.64 2.21 -6.95
C CYS A 45 -7.48 2.99 -7.59
N LYS A 46 -6.85 2.42 -8.61
CA LYS A 46 -5.76 3.08 -9.37
C LYS A 46 -6.22 4.40 -9.97
N GLU A 47 -7.38 4.43 -10.62
CA GLU A 47 -7.97 5.66 -11.20
C GLU A 47 -8.17 6.73 -10.13
N ILE A 48 -8.75 6.37 -8.99
CA ILE A 48 -8.98 7.30 -7.87
C ILE A 48 -7.65 7.87 -7.34
N MET A 49 -6.64 7.02 -7.14
CA MET A 49 -5.35 7.49 -6.63
C MET A 49 -4.65 8.46 -7.59
N ILE A 50 -4.79 8.25 -8.90
CA ILE A 50 -4.30 9.18 -9.92
C ILE A 50 -5.07 10.50 -9.84
N GLU A 51 -6.41 10.45 -9.76
CA GLU A 51 -7.26 11.65 -9.63
C GLU A 51 -6.91 12.46 -8.38
N ASP A 52 -6.73 11.80 -7.23
CA ASP A 52 -6.38 12.42 -5.96
C ASP A 52 -5.00 13.11 -6.05
N ASP A 53 -3.98 12.48 -6.65
CA ASP A 53 -2.67 13.13 -6.77
C ASP A 53 -2.70 14.32 -7.74
N LEU A 54 -3.48 14.25 -8.82
CA LEU A 54 -3.70 15.38 -9.72
C LEU A 54 -4.45 16.53 -9.06
N ASP A 55 -5.45 16.24 -8.23
CA ASP A 55 -6.18 17.25 -7.47
C ASP A 55 -5.27 17.91 -6.42
N ASN A 56 -4.43 17.13 -5.72
CA ASN A 56 -3.39 17.66 -4.84
C ASN A 56 -2.42 18.61 -5.58
N ILE A 57 -1.97 18.24 -6.79
CA ILE A 57 -1.13 19.11 -7.62
C ILE A 57 -1.86 20.43 -7.96
N LYS A 58 -3.14 20.37 -8.33
CA LYS A 58 -3.93 21.58 -8.62
C LYS A 58 -4.07 22.48 -7.40
N GLU A 59 -4.15 21.91 -6.20
CA GLU A 59 -4.20 22.68 -4.96
C GLU A 59 -2.85 23.34 -4.64
N LEU A 60 -1.75 22.59 -4.80
CA LEU A 60 -0.40 23.14 -4.70
C LEU A 60 -0.19 24.30 -5.69
N MET A 61 -0.69 24.18 -6.93
CA MET A 61 -0.65 25.26 -7.92
C MET A 61 -1.43 26.52 -7.49
N LYS A 62 -2.45 26.40 -6.63
CA LYS A 62 -3.21 27.54 -6.09
C LYS A 62 -2.51 28.18 -4.88
N ALA A 63 -1.72 27.41 -4.14
CA ALA A 63 -0.94 27.90 -3.02
C ALA A 63 0.16 28.83 -3.56
N ASN A 64 0.06 30.12 -3.24
CA ASN A 64 0.82 31.21 -3.90
C ASN A 64 2.33 31.28 -3.56
N SER A 65 2.98 30.18 -3.16
CA SER A 65 4.41 30.16 -2.79
C SER A 65 5.35 29.90 -3.96
N SER A 66 4.90 29.19 -5.00
CA SER A 66 5.77 28.65 -6.05
C SER A 66 5.04 28.43 -7.38
N VAL A 67 5.77 28.02 -8.42
CA VAL A 67 5.18 27.53 -9.68
C VAL A 67 5.37 26.02 -9.72
N ILE A 68 4.29 25.25 -9.71
CA ILE A 68 4.36 23.81 -9.88
C ILE A 68 4.36 23.47 -11.37
N GLU A 69 5.37 22.75 -11.82
CA GLU A 69 5.38 22.07 -13.11
C GLU A 69 5.09 20.59 -12.89
N TYR A 70 4.25 20.01 -13.73
CA TYR A 70 4.00 18.56 -13.70
C TYR A 70 3.71 18.03 -15.10
N PHE A 71 3.86 16.72 -15.25
CA PHE A 71 3.40 15.97 -16.41
C PHE A 71 2.90 14.59 -15.98
N GLN A 72 2.10 13.97 -16.86
CA GLN A 72 1.62 12.61 -16.72
C GLN A 72 2.02 11.82 -17.97
N GLU A 73 2.56 10.63 -17.78
CA GLU A 73 3.02 9.75 -18.85
C GLU A 73 2.61 8.31 -18.56
N GLU A 74 2.23 7.57 -19.60
CA GLU A 74 1.92 6.15 -19.49
C GLU A 74 3.04 5.31 -20.12
N ILE A 75 3.48 4.25 -19.42
CA ILE A 75 4.42 3.25 -19.94
C ILE A 75 3.83 1.88 -19.63
N ASP A 76 3.44 1.14 -20.68
CA ASP A 76 2.88 -0.22 -20.61
C ASP A 76 1.76 -0.37 -19.57
N GLY A 77 0.84 0.60 -19.52
CA GLY A 77 -0.28 0.61 -18.60
C GLY A 77 0.02 1.28 -17.25
N ILE A 78 1.29 1.46 -16.84
CA ILE A 78 1.63 2.17 -15.62
C ILE A 78 1.62 3.68 -15.87
N ILE A 79 0.92 4.41 -15.01
CA ILE A 79 0.85 5.87 -15.08
C ILE A 79 1.91 6.45 -14.16
N PHE A 80 2.75 7.34 -14.69
CA PHE A 80 3.75 8.09 -13.95
C PHE A 80 3.40 9.57 -13.96
N ILE A 81 3.42 10.18 -12.78
CA ILE A 81 3.27 11.63 -12.59
C ILE A 81 4.62 12.15 -12.10
N GLY A 82 5.24 13.00 -12.91
CA GLY A 82 6.42 13.77 -12.52
C GLY A 82 6.01 15.17 -12.14
N ARG A 83 6.47 15.69 -11.01
CA ARG A 83 6.24 17.08 -10.59
C ARG A 83 7.47 17.72 -9.97
N ARG A 84 7.55 19.04 -10.03
CA ARG A 84 8.55 19.83 -9.32
C ARG A 84 8.02 21.18 -8.90
N GLU A 85 8.58 21.72 -7.84
CA GLU A 85 8.27 23.04 -7.31
C GLU A 85 9.34 24.05 -7.72
N LEU A 86 8.99 25.02 -8.56
CA LEU A 86 9.91 26.07 -8.99
C LEU A 86 9.78 27.31 -8.10
N PRO A 87 10.90 27.92 -7.66
CA PRO A 87 10.87 29.21 -6.99
C PRO A 87 10.28 30.28 -7.92
N LYS A 88 9.61 31.27 -7.33
CA LYS A 88 9.15 32.44 -8.11
C LYS A 88 10.36 33.31 -8.45
N GLY A 89 10.84 33.27 -9.70
CA GLY A 89 12.01 34.05 -10.10
C GLY A 89 12.45 33.85 -11.56
N PRO A 90 13.59 34.45 -11.95
CA PRO A 90 14.18 34.25 -13.27
C PRO A 90 14.58 32.78 -13.49
N LYS A 91 14.32 32.24 -14.68
CA LYS A 91 14.61 30.82 -15.05
C LYS A 91 16.05 30.34 -14.80
N ARG A 92 17.02 31.24 -14.63
CA ARG A 92 18.42 30.88 -14.32
C ARG A 92 18.57 30.24 -12.94
N ASP A 93 17.64 30.50 -12.02
CA ASP A 93 17.68 29.97 -10.66
C ASP A 93 17.04 28.57 -10.55
N HIS A 94 16.61 27.98 -11.67
CA HIS A 94 15.82 26.74 -11.72
C HIS A 94 16.64 25.51 -12.15
N GLN A 95 17.96 25.62 -12.29
CA GLN A 95 18.80 24.57 -12.89
C GLN A 95 18.96 23.33 -12.00
N ASP A 96 18.85 23.48 -10.68
CA ASP A 96 19.04 22.40 -9.71
C ASP A 96 17.72 21.94 -9.05
N VAL A 97 16.57 22.28 -9.64
CA VAL A 97 15.28 21.91 -9.04
C VAL A 97 14.95 20.45 -9.33
N GLU A 98 14.80 19.71 -8.25
CA GLU A 98 14.55 18.28 -8.23
C GLU A 98 13.11 17.92 -8.62
N TRP A 99 12.97 16.74 -9.21
CA TRP A 99 11.70 16.15 -9.64
C TRP A 99 11.28 15.05 -8.69
N PHE A 100 10.02 15.11 -8.29
CA PHE A 100 9.33 14.04 -7.60
C PHE A 100 8.56 13.20 -8.61
N PHE A 101 8.73 11.88 -8.55
CA PHE A 101 8.01 10.94 -9.40
C PHE A 101 7.15 9.99 -8.57
N ARG A 102 5.88 9.90 -8.97
CA ARG A 102 4.95 8.89 -8.45
C ARG A 102 4.40 8.04 -9.58
N GLY A 103 4.44 6.73 -9.42
CA GLY A 103 3.88 5.73 -10.34
C GLY A 103 2.64 5.08 -9.74
N PHE A 104 1.69 4.69 -10.60
CA PHE A 104 0.45 4.03 -10.21
C PHE A 104 0.22 2.82 -11.11
N CYS A 105 0.10 1.63 -10.51
CA CYS A 105 -0.16 0.40 -11.24
C CYS A 105 -1.12 -0.52 -10.48
N THR A 106 -1.69 -1.50 -11.17
CA THR A 106 -2.34 -2.64 -10.50
C THR A 106 -1.31 -3.71 -10.14
N TYR A 107 -1.71 -4.66 -9.29
CA TYR A 107 -0.87 -5.80 -8.92
C TYR A 107 -0.49 -6.67 -10.13
N GLU A 108 -1.37 -6.80 -11.13
CA GLU A 108 -1.05 -7.53 -12.37
C GLU A 108 0.01 -6.80 -13.19
N GLU A 109 -0.09 -5.47 -13.30
CA GLU A 109 0.91 -4.65 -14.00
C GLU A 109 2.26 -4.69 -13.27
N PHE A 110 2.23 -4.74 -11.94
CA PHE A 110 3.43 -4.82 -11.11
C PHE A 110 4.28 -6.07 -11.37
N SER A 111 3.66 -7.17 -11.82
CA SER A 111 4.39 -8.41 -12.14
C SER A 111 5.44 -8.24 -13.24
N ASN A 112 5.27 -7.26 -14.14
CA ASN A 112 6.22 -6.93 -15.20
C ASN A 112 7.00 -5.64 -14.91
N PHE A 113 6.96 -5.14 -13.67
CA PHE A 113 7.48 -3.83 -13.34
C PHE A 113 9.00 -3.71 -13.54
N GLU A 114 9.76 -4.81 -13.48
CA GLU A 114 11.20 -4.78 -13.77
C GLU A 114 11.52 -4.30 -15.18
N GLU A 115 10.80 -4.78 -16.18
CA GLU A 115 10.99 -4.33 -17.56
C GLU A 115 10.51 -2.89 -17.76
N ILE A 116 9.40 -2.52 -17.10
CA ILE A 116 8.83 -1.17 -17.18
C ILE A 116 9.74 -0.16 -16.47
N TYR A 117 10.39 -0.55 -15.37
CA TYR A 117 11.28 0.32 -14.62
C TYR A 117 12.55 0.67 -15.41
N VAL A 118 13.05 -0.26 -16.25
CA VAL A 118 14.12 0.07 -17.20
C VAL A 118 13.67 1.17 -18.17
N LYS A 119 12.46 1.07 -18.72
CA LYS A 119 11.89 2.11 -19.61
C LYS A 119 11.68 3.44 -18.87
N PHE A 120 11.26 3.38 -17.61
CA PHE A 120 11.17 4.54 -16.74
C PHE A 120 12.53 5.22 -16.58
N GLN A 121 13.58 4.47 -16.24
CA GLN A 121 14.94 4.98 -16.08
C GLN A 121 15.49 5.55 -17.40
N ASP A 122 15.28 4.89 -18.54
CA ASP A 122 15.69 5.41 -19.85
C ASP A 122 15.03 6.75 -20.20
N LYS A 123 13.75 6.90 -19.84
CA LYS A 123 12.96 8.10 -20.17
C LYS A 123 13.18 9.24 -19.17
N PHE A 124 13.28 8.92 -17.89
CA PHE A 124 13.25 9.87 -16.79
C PHE A 124 14.55 9.96 -15.96
N GLY A 125 15.52 9.05 -16.16
CA GLY A 125 16.82 9.10 -15.46
C GLY A 125 17.68 10.33 -15.78
N LYS A 126 17.25 11.16 -16.74
CA LYS A 126 17.84 12.47 -17.05
C LYS A 126 17.38 13.59 -16.11
N TYR A 127 16.31 13.38 -15.34
CA TYR A 127 15.80 14.38 -14.39
C TYR A 127 16.59 14.28 -13.09
N ASN A 128 16.85 15.41 -12.44
CA ASN A 128 17.43 15.41 -11.10
C ASN A 128 16.36 14.93 -10.12
N PHE A 129 16.50 13.75 -9.52
CA PHE A 129 15.52 13.21 -8.59
C PHE A 129 15.60 13.93 -7.24
N TRP A 130 14.51 13.89 -6.48
CA TRP A 130 14.47 14.46 -5.13
C TRP A 130 15.42 13.71 -4.20
N ASP A 131 16.52 14.36 -3.78
CA ASP A 131 17.65 13.71 -3.11
C ASP A 131 17.39 13.52 -1.60
N ASP A 132 16.42 14.25 -1.03
CA ASP A 132 16.07 14.21 0.39
C ASP A 132 15.41 12.89 0.84
N GLU A 133 14.91 12.06 -0.09
CA GLU A 133 14.15 10.85 0.26
C GLU A 133 14.76 9.52 -0.23
N ASP A 134 15.99 9.49 -0.76
CA ASP A 134 16.68 8.27 -1.21
C ASP A 134 16.00 7.45 -2.34
N TYR A 135 14.84 7.88 -2.85
CA TYR A 135 14.07 7.17 -3.89
C TYR A 135 13.94 7.96 -5.19
N ASP A 136 14.14 7.29 -6.31
CA ASP A 136 13.91 7.82 -7.65
C ASP A 136 12.41 7.78 -8.01
N LEU A 137 11.64 6.89 -7.38
CA LEU A 137 10.23 6.64 -7.69
C LEU A 137 9.44 6.15 -6.48
N TYR A 138 8.29 6.77 -6.27
CA TYR A 138 7.24 6.29 -5.38
C TYR A 138 6.21 5.49 -6.17
N LEU A 139 6.13 4.18 -5.98
CA LEU A 139 5.22 3.32 -6.72
C LEU A 139 4.05 2.86 -5.86
N GLU A 140 2.86 3.32 -6.22
CA GLU A 140 1.59 2.91 -5.66
C GLU A 140 1.04 1.69 -6.40
N VAL A 141 0.88 0.56 -5.71
CA VAL A 141 0.43 -0.71 -6.30
C VAL A 141 -0.95 -1.10 -5.78
N CYS A 142 -1.98 -0.87 -6.60
CA CYS A 142 -3.37 -1.21 -6.30
C CYS A 142 -3.63 -2.70 -6.48
N GLY A 143 -4.18 -3.34 -5.45
CA GLY A 143 -4.28 -4.80 -5.36
C GLY A 143 -3.12 -5.45 -4.60
N GLY A 144 -2.17 -4.66 -4.09
CA GLY A 144 -1.18 -5.14 -3.13
C GLY A 144 -1.75 -5.48 -1.74
N VAL A 145 -3.02 -5.14 -1.48
CA VAL A 145 -3.78 -5.50 -0.27
C VAL A 145 -5.12 -6.15 -0.64
N VAL A 146 -5.43 -7.29 -0.02
CA VAL A 146 -6.75 -7.94 -0.11
C VAL A 146 -7.16 -8.45 1.27
N GLY A 147 -8.25 -7.95 1.84
CA GLY A 147 -8.79 -8.51 3.10
C GLY A 147 -7.83 -8.41 4.29
N ASN A 148 -7.05 -7.33 4.35
CA ASN A 148 -5.93 -7.09 5.28
C ASN A 148 -4.69 -7.96 5.05
N GLU A 149 -4.66 -8.79 4.01
CA GLU A 149 -3.46 -9.50 3.60
C GLU A 149 -2.63 -8.63 2.66
N LEU A 150 -1.32 -8.63 2.89
CA LEU A 150 -0.34 -8.00 2.01
C LEU A 150 0.09 -9.02 0.95
N LEU A 151 -0.19 -8.72 -0.32
CA LEU A 151 0.27 -9.54 -1.45
C LEU A 151 1.69 -9.18 -1.88
N ILE A 152 2.17 -7.98 -1.54
CA ILE A 152 3.55 -7.56 -1.74
C ILE A 152 4.29 -7.73 -0.41
N ASP A 153 5.13 -8.76 -0.35
CA ASP A 153 5.87 -9.12 0.85
C ASP A 153 7.10 -8.23 1.09
N TYR A 154 7.69 -8.35 2.28
CA TYR A 154 8.87 -7.58 2.67
C TYR A 154 10.09 -7.82 1.76
N PRO A 155 10.44 -9.07 1.37
CA PRO A 155 11.49 -9.33 0.39
C PRO A 155 11.32 -8.55 -0.93
N ILE A 156 10.12 -8.52 -1.50
CA ILE A 156 9.84 -7.77 -2.73
C ILE A 156 10.01 -6.26 -2.48
N LYS A 157 9.48 -5.72 -1.38
CA LYS A 157 9.66 -4.30 -1.04
C LYS A 157 11.14 -3.94 -0.89
N LYS A 158 11.92 -4.80 -0.22
CA LYS A 158 13.36 -4.59 -0.01
C LYS A 158 14.16 -4.67 -1.33
N TYR A 159 13.74 -5.53 -2.25
CA TYR A 159 14.35 -5.60 -3.58
C TYR A 159 14.21 -4.27 -4.34
N TRP A 160 13.02 -3.67 -4.28
CA TRP A 160 12.74 -2.40 -4.93
C TRP A 160 13.37 -1.20 -4.22
N ASP A 161 13.41 -1.22 -2.89
CA ASP A 161 14.12 -0.26 -2.06
C ASP A 161 15.61 -0.15 -2.46
N GLN A 162 16.28 -1.29 -2.69
CA GLN A 162 17.67 -1.32 -3.20
C GLN A 162 17.84 -0.71 -4.60
N LYS A 163 16.78 -0.64 -5.38
CA LYS A 163 16.73 0.03 -6.68
C LYS A 163 16.19 1.46 -6.58
N ARG A 164 16.10 2.03 -5.37
CA ARG A 164 15.57 3.38 -5.13
C ARG A 164 14.12 3.52 -5.58
N VAL A 165 13.30 2.47 -5.40
CA VAL A 165 11.86 2.50 -5.64
C VAL A 165 11.12 2.18 -4.34
N LEU A 166 10.35 3.15 -3.82
CA LEU A 166 9.49 2.91 -2.68
C LEU A 166 8.17 2.29 -3.15
N VAL A 167 7.95 1.02 -2.82
CA VAL A 167 6.71 0.32 -3.15
C VAL A 167 5.69 0.45 -2.02
N SER A 168 4.54 1.03 -2.34
CA SER A 168 3.42 1.24 -1.44
C SER A 168 2.22 0.40 -1.88
N PRO A 169 1.89 -0.69 -1.18
CA PRO A 169 0.76 -1.53 -1.52
C PRO A 169 -0.56 -0.90 -1.05
N PHE A 170 -1.53 -0.86 -1.96
CA PHE A 170 -2.91 -0.44 -1.74
C PHE A 170 -3.87 -1.52 -2.22
N GLY A 171 -5.13 -1.47 -1.83
CA GLY A 171 -6.15 -2.38 -2.33
C GLY A 171 -7.40 -2.36 -1.48
N VAL A 172 -8.09 -3.50 -1.42
CA VAL A 172 -9.42 -3.59 -0.80
C VAL A 172 -9.31 -4.23 0.58
N GLY A 173 -9.76 -3.50 1.61
CA GLY A 173 -9.85 -3.96 2.98
C GLY A 173 -10.99 -4.96 3.22
N VAL A 174 -11.03 -5.53 4.43
CA VAL A 174 -12.08 -6.49 4.86
C VAL A 174 -13.50 -5.91 4.84
N ASP A 175 -13.61 -4.60 4.86
CA ASP A 175 -14.83 -3.82 4.80
C ASP A 175 -15.18 -3.35 3.39
N GLY A 176 -14.45 -3.81 2.36
CA GLY A 176 -14.65 -3.37 0.97
C GLY A 176 -14.12 -1.95 0.68
N GLY A 177 -13.54 -1.27 1.67
CA GLY A 177 -12.97 0.06 1.54
C GLY A 177 -11.53 0.04 1.01
N LEU A 178 -11.00 1.23 0.69
CA LEU A 178 -9.59 1.39 0.34
C LEU A 178 -8.71 1.14 1.58
N SER A 179 -7.73 0.25 1.45
CA SER A 179 -6.75 -0.05 2.49
C SER A 179 -5.33 0.06 1.95
N ASN A 180 -4.41 0.53 2.79
CA ASN A 180 -2.99 0.58 2.49
C ASN A 180 -2.23 -0.47 3.31
N GLY A 181 -0.96 -0.68 2.98
CA GLY A 181 -0.14 -1.67 3.67
C GLY A 181 0.00 -1.45 5.18
N GLY A 182 -0.01 -0.19 5.65
CA GLY A 182 0.04 0.12 7.08
C GLY A 182 -1.25 -0.30 7.81
N ASN A 183 -2.41 0.00 7.23
CA ASN A 183 -3.71 -0.41 7.76
C ASN A 183 -3.84 -1.94 7.78
N ALA A 184 -3.38 -2.62 6.72
CA ALA A 184 -3.34 -4.08 6.64
C ALA A 184 -2.45 -4.69 7.74
N GLN A 185 -1.24 -4.14 7.93
CA GLN A 185 -0.33 -4.57 9.00
C GLN A 185 -0.91 -4.36 10.38
N TRP A 186 -1.56 -3.20 10.62
CA TRP A 186 -2.21 -2.92 11.88
C TRP A 186 -3.37 -3.89 12.16
N GLY A 187 -4.22 -4.15 11.16
CA GLY A 187 -5.31 -5.12 11.29
C GLY A 187 -4.81 -6.55 11.58
N ASN A 188 -3.69 -6.95 10.97
CA ASN A 188 -3.04 -8.23 11.27
C ASN A 188 -2.48 -8.28 12.69
N TYR A 189 -1.92 -7.17 13.17
CA TYR A 189 -1.45 -7.05 14.55
C TYR A 189 -2.60 -7.11 15.56
N GLU A 190 -3.73 -6.46 15.29
CA GLU A 190 -4.92 -6.55 16.14
C GLU A 190 -5.49 -7.97 16.18
N LYS A 191 -5.55 -8.65 15.03
CA LYS A 191 -5.95 -10.06 14.97
C LYS A 191 -5.01 -10.95 15.78
N PHE A 192 -3.70 -10.75 15.63
CA PHE A 192 -2.69 -11.47 16.41
C PHE A 192 -2.85 -11.24 17.92
N LYS A 193 -3.09 -9.99 18.34
CA LYS A 193 -3.39 -9.66 19.74
C LYS A 193 -4.63 -10.38 20.25
N ALA A 194 -5.72 -10.40 19.46
CA ALA A 194 -6.94 -11.10 19.82
C ALA A 194 -6.73 -12.61 19.96
N GLU A 195 -5.98 -13.23 19.05
CA GLU A 195 -5.62 -14.66 19.14
C GLU A 195 -4.77 -14.95 20.40
N VAL A 196 -3.85 -14.05 20.76
CA VAL A 196 -3.06 -14.17 22.00
C VAL A 196 -3.95 -14.07 23.24
N GLU A 197 -4.88 -13.13 23.29
CA GLU A 197 -5.83 -13.01 24.41
C GLU A 197 -6.74 -14.23 24.51
N GLU A 198 -7.22 -14.78 23.39
CA GLU A 198 -8.01 -16.02 23.38
C GLU A 198 -7.22 -17.20 23.97
N ILE A 199 -5.93 -17.33 23.62
CA ILE A 199 -5.05 -18.37 24.22
C ILE A 199 -4.96 -18.19 25.75
N LYS A 200 -4.86 -16.94 26.24
CA LYS A 200 -4.83 -16.65 27.68
C LYS A 200 -6.15 -16.99 28.36
N GLU A 201 -7.28 -16.59 27.79
CA GLU A 201 -8.63 -16.89 28.30
C GLU A 201 -8.91 -18.39 28.36
N GLN A 202 -8.36 -19.15 27.40
CA GLN A 202 -8.45 -20.61 27.37
C GLN A 202 -7.53 -21.33 28.39
N GLY A 203 -6.77 -20.58 29.19
CA GLY A 203 -5.89 -21.10 30.23
C GLY A 203 -4.47 -21.44 29.78
N GLY A 204 -4.05 -21.04 28.58
CA GLY A 204 -2.69 -21.24 28.06
C GLY A 204 -2.64 -21.98 26.70
N PRO A 205 -1.42 -22.16 26.14
CA PRO A 205 -1.24 -22.71 24.80
C PRO A 205 -1.63 -24.19 24.69
N LYS A 206 -2.42 -24.54 23.68
CA LYS A 206 -2.83 -25.92 23.36
C LYS A 206 -2.04 -26.53 22.21
N SER A 207 -1.34 -25.70 21.44
CA SER A 207 -0.54 -26.11 20.28
C SER A 207 0.87 -25.50 20.29
N ILE A 208 1.76 -26.01 19.43
CA ILE A 208 3.08 -25.38 19.19
C ILE A 208 2.90 -23.98 18.60
N GLU A 209 1.91 -23.79 17.74
CA GLU A 209 1.60 -22.50 17.12
C GLU A 209 1.21 -21.45 18.16
N ASP A 210 0.37 -21.81 19.14
CA ASP A 210 -0.03 -20.93 20.25
C ASP A 210 1.18 -20.46 21.06
N ARG A 211 2.15 -21.36 21.29
CA ARG A 211 3.40 -21.02 21.98
C ARG A 211 4.23 -20.04 21.20
N ILE A 212 4.33 -20.23 19.88
CA ILE A 212 5.03 -19.30 18.99
C ILE A 212 4.37 -17.92 19.06
N LYS A 213 3.03 -17.86 19.00
CA LYS A 213 2.28 -16.59 19.10
C LYS A 213 2.50 -15.89 20.44
N LEU A 214 2.34 -16.59 21.56
CA LEU A 214 2.62 -16.04 22.89
C LEU A 214 4.07 -15.56 23.04
N ARG A 215 5.03 -16.32 22.49
CA ARG A 215 6.46 -15.96 22.53
C ARG A 215 6.77 -14.74 21.68
N ILE A 216 6.15 -14.60 20.51
CA ILE A 216 6.30 -13.41 19.65
C ILE A 216 5.73 -12.17 20.34
N ASN A 217 4.67 -12.31 21.14
CA ASN A 217 4.07 -11.21 21.90
C ASN A 217 4.74 -10.94 23.26
N ASP A 218 5.87 -11.58 23.56
CA ASP A 218 6.56 -11.54 24.88
C ASP A 218 5.66 -11.93 26.09
N ASP A 219 4.55 -12.61 25.84
CA ASP A 219 3.54 -13.01 26.83
C ASP A 219 3.65 -14.51 27.18
N PHE A 220 4.78 -15.15 26.84
CA PHE A 220 5.00 -16.57 27.11
C PHE A 220 5.45 -16.80 28.56
N ASP A 221 4.55 -17.29 29.40
CA ASP A 221 4.89 -17.71 30.76
C ASP A 221 5.54 -19.10 30.76
N SER A 222 6.75 -19.18 31.31
CA SER A 222 7.47 -20.44 31.56
C SER A 222 6.71 -21.45 32.42
N ILE A 223 5.73 -21.00 33.22
CA ILE A 223 4.83 -21.86 34.01
C ILE A 223 4.04 -22.81 33.09
N TRP A 224 3.68 -22.40 31.87
CA TRP A 224 2.98 -23.25 30.90
C TRP A 224 3.83 -24.40 30.34
N LEU A 225 5.16 -24.34 30.49
CA LEU A 225 6.03 -25.49 30.17
C LEU A 225 5.83 -26.64 31.16
N GLY A 226 5.47 -26.35 32.41
CA GLY A 226 5.25 -27.35 33.46
C GLY A 226 4.00 -28.21 33.25
N GLU A 227 2.98 -27.71 32.55
CA GLU A 227 1.74 -28.45 32.33
C GLU A 227 1.84 -29.52 31.22
N TYR A 228 2.68 -29.28 30.21
CA TYR A 228 2.85 -30.17 29.06
C TYR A 228 4.07 -31.07 29.10
N ASN A 229 5.03 -30.81 29.99
CA ASN A 229 6.22 -31.63 30.08
C ASN A 229 6.02 -32.73 31.13
N GLN A 230 5.52 -33.89 30.69
CA GLN A 230 5.45 -35.08 31.55
C GLN A 230 6.81 -35.48 32.14
N LEU A 231 7.93 -35.00 31.57
CA LEU A 231 9.30 -35.24 32.05
C LEU A 231 9.78 -34.29 33.16
N TYR A 232 9.02 -33.23 33.50
CA TYR A 232 9.39 -32.26 34.56
C TYR A 232 8.34 -32.14 35.67
N LYS A 233 7.39 -33.10 35.75
CA LYS A 233 6.45 -33.23 36.88
C LYS A 233 7.05 -34.03 38.06
N GLU A 234 8.33 -33.81 38.36
CA GLU A 234 8.98 -34.31 39.59
C GLU A 234 9.26 -33.16 40.56
#